data_AF-A0A820E197-F1
#
_entry.id   AF-A0A820E197-F1
#
_cell.length_a   1.000
_cell.length_b   1.000
_cell.length_c   1.000
_cell.angle_alpha   90.00
_cell.angle_beta   90.00
_cell.angle_gamma   90.00
#
_symmetry.space_group_name_H-M   'P 1'
#
loop_
_entity.id
_entity.type
_entity.pdbx_description
1 polymer ?
#
loop_
_entity_poly.entity_id
_entity_poly.type
_entity_poly.pdbx_seq_one_letter_code
_entity_poly.pdbx_strand_id
1 'polypeptide(L)'
;LVNMAYLSIIGSHTINGVAQIHSKLLREFMFKDFYELTPLKFKNKTNGITFRRWLALCNPDLFSLIMECIGEDFIRNDYQSLQIFRQYALNKNILLRIQQIKMKNKLRLAHMLEDEYNIEINIQSIFDVQIKRIHEYKRALLCLLHAITLYNRLKKNSKVVPRTIIIGGKAAPGYAIAKKIIKLINDVADVINNDTHIGNQLKLLFVKNYRVTAAEYIIPAADLSEQISLAGTEASGTGNMKFMLNGALTIGTLDGANIEMLEECGAENMYTFGFTVEQVQQRRQQGYDPYESLKNEELRLAIDQIRDGYFSSDDRSRFHDIIDTLLRDGDHWMVLGDYQAYINKQDEVSRDFLNSQLWYSKCIHNIGGAAKFSSDRTIEEYAKDIWHCKLHKNGLPNNIKEEFSSTNHEQISRHNSTDSFTIRDTYEEQL
;
A
#
# COMPACT_ATOMS: atom_id res chain seq x y z
N LEU A 1 11.83 -8.56 -32.38
CA LEU A 1 11.43 -7.52 -31.41
C LEU A 1 12.68 -6.81 -30.91
N VAL A 2 12.65 -5.49 -30.74
CA VAL A 2 13.74 -4.73 -30.11
C VAL A 2 13.59 -4.85 -28.59
N ASN A 3 14.65 -5.24 -27.87
CA ASN A 3 14.63 -5.28 -26.41
C ASN A 3 14.93 -3.88 -25.84
N MET A 4 13.88 -3.14 -25.51
CA MET A 4 13.99 -1.75 -25.01
C MET A 4 14.74 -1.65 -23.68
N ALA A 5 14.68 -2.68 -22.83
CA ALA A 5 15.41 -2.70 -21.56
C ALA A 5 16.93 -2.80 -21.81
N TYR A 6 17.33 -3.69 -22.72
CA TYR A 6 18.74 -3.85 -23.09
C TYR A 6 19.28 -2.59 -23.77
N LEU A 7 18.50 -2.00 -24.69
CA LEU A 7 18.86 -0.73 -25.32
C LEU A 7 19.08 0.39 -24.28
N SER A 8 18.17 0.49 -23.29
CA SER A 8 18.28 1.47 -22.20
C SER A 8 19.53 1.26 -21.35
N ILE A 9 19.85 0.01 -21.01
CA ILE A 9 21.04 -0.35 -20.23
C ILE A 9 22.33 0.02 -20.98
N ILE A 10 22.38 -0.29 -22.28
CA ILE A 10 23.54 0.02 -23.13
C ILE A 10 23.72 1.54 -23.26
N GLY A 11 22.63 2.27 -23.54
CA GLY A 11 22.66 3.71 -23.76
C GLY A 11 22.80 4.59 -22.51
N SER A 12 22.64 4.04 -21.31
CA SER A 12 22.69 4.80 -20.06
C SER A 12 24.05 4.76 -19.39
N HIS A 13 24.44 5.87 -18.73
CA HIS A 13 25.63 5.93 -17.88
C HIS A 13 25.38 5.35 -16.48
N THR A 14 24.11 5.24 -16.05
CA THR A 14 23.72 4.67 -14.75
C THR A 14 22.35 4.02 -14.86
N ILE A 15 22.16 2.94 -14.10
CA ILE A 15 20.93 2.15 -13.99
C ILE A 15 20.65 2.00 -12.50
N ASN A 16 19.40 2.11 -12.05
CA ASN A 16 19.10 1.93 -10.64
C ASN A 16 17.82 1.13 -10.39
N GLY A 17 17.82 0.41 -9.28
CA GLY A 17 16.60 -0.13 -8.67
C GLY A 17 16.00 0.86 -7.67
N VAL A 18 14.78 0.53 -7.21
CA VAL A 18 13.90 1.41 -6.42
C VAL A 18 13.68 0.95 -4.95
N ALA A 19 14.32 -0.15 -4.56
CA ALA A 19 14.46 -0.66 -3.20
C ALA A 19 15.68 -1.59 -3.17
N GLN A 20 16.28 -1.82 -2.00
CA GLN A 20 17.54 -2.57 -1.93
C GLN A 20 17.41 -4.00 -2.47
N ILE A 21 16.36 -4.72 -2.05
CA ILE A 21 16.08 -6.08 -2.52
C ILE A 21 15.83 -6.12 -4.03
N HIS A 22 15.10 -5.14 -4.57
CA HIS A 22 14.87 -5.04 -6.01
C HIS A 22 16.16 -4.79 -6.78
N SER A 23 17.04 -3.91 -6.30
CA SER A 23 18.37 -3.73 -6.88
C SER A 23 19.22 -5.00 -6.82
N LYS A 24 19.08 -5.81 -5.77
CA LYS A 24 19.72 -7.14 -5.69
C LYS A 24 19.16 -8.08 -6.77
N LEU A 25 17.84 -8.19 -6.88
CA LEU A 25 17.17 -9.05 -7.85
C LEU A 25 17.51 -8.68 -9.31
N LEU A 26 17.60 -7.40 -9.62
CA LEU A 26 18.01 -6.93 -10.95
C LEU A 26 19.45 -7.37 -11.29
N ARG A 27 20.36 -7.32 -10.33
CA ARG A 27 21.78 -7.68 -10.53
C ARG A 27 22.01 -9.18 -10.58
N GLU A 28 21.27 -9.96 -9.79
CA GLU A 28 21.51 -11.40 -9.66
C GLU A 28 20.73 -12.24 -10.67
N PHE A 29 19.56 -11.76 -11.12
CA PHE A 29 18.65 -12.57 -11.95
C PHE A 29 18.33 -11.91 -13.29
N MET A 30 17.84 -10.67 -13.30
CA MET A 30 17.25 -10.09 -14.52
C MET A 30 18.28 -9.54 -15.51
N PHE A 31 19.33 -8.88 -15.00
CA PHE A 31 20.35 -8.21 -15.79
C PHE A 31 21.76 -8.64 -15.37
N LYS A 32 21.90 -9.90 -14.96
CA LYS A 32 23.16 -10.48 -14.47
C LYS A 32 24.32 -10.23 -15.43
N ASP A 33 24.16 -10.57 -16.71
CA ASP A 33 25.21 -10.41 -17.71
C ASP A 33 25.64 -8.94 -17.87
N PHE A 34 24.68 -8.01 -17.89
CA PHE A 34 24.99 -6.58 -17.96
C PHE A 34 25.67 -6.05 -16.68
N TYR A 35 25.27 -6.58 -15.53
CA TYR A 35 25.88 -6.25 -14.25
C TYR A 35 27.33 -6.76 -14.17
N GLU A 36 27.60 -7.98 -14.63
CA GLU A 36 28.96 -8.54 -14.69
C GLU A 36 29.87 -7.73 -15.63
N LEU A 37 29.32 -7.22 -16.75
CA LEU A 37 30.06 -6.36 -17.68
C LEU A 37 30.32 -4.95 -17.15
N THR A 38 29.32 -4.33 -16.49
CA THR A 38 29.39 -2.92 -16.07
C THR A 38 28.86 -2.70 -14.66
N PRO A 39 29.48 -3.31 -13.63
CA PRO A 39 28.90 -3.36 -12.28
C PRO A 39 28.73 -1.97 -11.66
N LEU A 40 29.65 -1.04 -11.96
CA LEU A 40 29.63 0.33 -11.43
C LEU A 40 28.43 1.16 -11.92
N LYS A 41 27.81 0.80 -13.05
CA LYS A 41 26.60 1.46 -13.57
C LYS A 41 25.36 1.16 -12.72
N PHE A 42 25.33 0.03 -12.01
CA PHE A 42 24.17 -0.40 -11.25
C PHE A 42 24.17 0.21 -9.85
N LYS A 43 23.16 1.04 -9.56
CA LYS A 43 22.96 1.73 -8.30
C LYS A 43 21.64 1.31 -7.65
N ASN A 44 21.44 1.80 -6.43
CA ASN A 44 20.16 1.76 -5.76
C ASN A 44 19.76 3.18 -5.36
N LYS A 45 18.48 3.48 -5.51
CA LYS A 45 17.83 4.68 -4.98
C LYS A 45 16.47 4.24 -4.47
N THR A 46 16.38 3.89 -3.19
CA THR A 46 15.09 3.54 -2.56
C THR A 46 14.09 4.66 -2.85
N ASN A 47 12.84 4.33 -3.13
CA ASN A 47 11.79 5.33 -3.30
C ASN A 47 11.54 6.14 -2.02
N GLY A 48 10.81 7.25 -2.17
CA GLY A 48 10.33 8.04 -1.06
C GLY A 48 9.04 8.76 -1.40
N ILE A 49 8.43 9.37 -0.39
CA ILE A 49 7.20 10.14 -0.49
C ILE A 49 7.40 11.54 0.05
N THR A 50 6.68 12.51 -0.51
CA THR A 50 6.71 13.87 0.02
C THR A 50 5.88 13.96 1.30
N PHE A 51 6.51 14.37 2.41
CA PHE A 51 5.81 14.57 3.68
C PHE A 51 4.83 15.76 3.62
N ARG A 52 5.01 16.67 2.66
CA ARG A 52 4.12 17.84 2.52
C ARG A 52 2.69 17.41 2.18
N ARG A 53 2.52 16.53 1.18
CA ARG A 53 1.19 16.01 0.84
C ARG A 53 0.73 14.92 1.79
N TRP A 54 1.62 13.97 2.08
CA TRP A 54 1.25 12.72 2.77
C TRP A 54 1.34 12.77 4.29
N LEU A 55 1.55 13.96 4.87
CA LEU A 55 1.41 14.21 6.30
C LEU A 55 0.82 15.61 6.53
N ALA A 56 1.50 16.67 6.12
CA ALA A 56 1.08 18.04 6.46
C ALA A 56 -0.29 18.42 5.86
N LEU A 57 -0.54 18.06 4.60
CA LEU A 57 -1.82 18.33 3.93
C LEU A 57 -2.94 17.38 4.38
N CYS A 58 -2.70 16.07 4.33
CA CYS A 58 -3.77 15.09 4.57
C CYS A 58 -4.07 14.85 6.05
N ASN A 59 -3.10 15.08 6.95
CA ASN A 59 -3.21 14.81 8.38
C ASN A 59 -2.62 15.96 9.23
N PRO A 60 -3.22 17.17 9.15
CA PRO A 60 -2.70 18.37 9.78
C PRO A 60 -2.64 18.29 11.31
N ASP A 61 -3.51 17.50 11.94
CA ASP A 61 -3.50 17.33 13.39
C ASP A 61 -2.27 16.49 13.84
N LEU A 62 -1.95 15.41 13.11
CA LEU A 62 -0.73 14.63 13.38
C LEU A 62 0.53 15.45 13.09
N PHE A 63 0.52 16.20 11.99
CA PHE A 63 1.61 17.10 11.64
C PHE A 63 1.88 18.14 12.76
N SER A 64 0.83 18.78 13.27
CA SER A 64 0.93 19.73 14.39
C SER A 64 1.49 19.07 15.65
N LEU A 65 1.02 17.87 16.00
CA LEU A 65 1.54 17.12 17.13
C LEU A 65 3.04 16.81 17.00
N ILE A 66 3.49 16.38 15.81
CA ILE A 66 4.91 16.10 15.56
C ILE A 66 5.71 17.40 15.69
N MET A 67 5.25 18.51 15.11
CA MET A 67 5.93 19.81 15.24
C MET A 67 6.07 20.27 16.69
N GLU A 68 5.05 20.08 17.52
CA GLU A 68 5.13 20.40 18.96
C GLU A 68 6.20 19.55 19.67
N CYS A 69 6.41 18.32 19.24
CA CYS A 69 7.37 17.41 19.84
C CYS A 69 8.81 17.62 19.38
N ILE A 70 9.04 17.86 18.09
CA ILE A 70 10.40 17.84 17.50
C ILE A 70 10.75 19.10 16.68
N GLY A 71 9.86 20.09 16.60
CA GLY A 71 10.03 21.28 15.76
C GLY A 71 9.63 21.06 14.30
N GLU A 72 9.80 22.10 13.48
CA GLU A 72 9.36 22.13 12.07
C GLU A 72 10.46 21.77 11.06
N ASP A 73 11.71 21.60 11.49
CA ASP A 73 12.83 21.39 10.57
C ASP A 73 12.69 20.09 9.75
N PHE A 74 12.00 19.08 10.30
CA PHE A 74 11.75 17.80 9.62
C PHE A 74 10.97 17.91 8.31
N ILE A 75 10.15 18.96 8.15
CA ILE A 75 9.38 19.16 6.91
C ILE A 75 10.14 20.06 5.91
N ARG A 76 11.10 20.86 6.40
CA ARG A 76 11.81 21.86 5.60
C ARG A 76 13.11 21.34 4.99
N ASN A 77 14.03 20.86 5.83
CA ASN A 77 15.40 20.57 5.42
C ASN A 77 16.09 19.47 6.24
N ASP A 78 15.47 18.95 7.31
CA ASP A 78 16.04 17.88 8.14
C ASP A 78 15.05 16.74 8.39
N TYR A 79 14.64 16.05 7.32
CA TYR A 79 13.71 14.91 7.41
C TYR A 79 14.19 13.79 8.35
N GLN A 80 15.48 13.73 8.71
CA GLN A 80 16.04 12.74 9.63
C GLN A 80 15.60 12.99 11.09
N SER A 81 15.40 14.24 11.48
CA SER A 81 14.92 14.60 12.83
C SER A 81 13.58 13.95 13.21
N LEU A 82 12.78 13.50 12.24
CA LEU A 82 11.56 12.72 12.49
C LEU A 82 11.82 11.47 13.35
N GLN A 83 13.02 10.88 13.30
CA GLN A 83 13.40 9.74 14.14
C GLN A 83 13.31 10.04 15.64
N ILE A 84 13.50 11.30 16.05
CA ILE A 84 13.40 11.74 17.45
C ILE A 84 12.01 11.45 18.02
N PHE A 85 10.97 11.45 17.17
CA PHE A 85 9.59 11.20 17.60
C PHE A 85 9.41 9.83 18.30
N ARG A 86 10.31 8.87 18.05
CA ARG A 86 10.31 7.56 18.75
C ARG A 86 10.46 7.66 20.25
N GLN A 87 11.10 8.70 20.78
CA GLN A 87 11.28 8.89 22.23
C GLN A 87 9.94 9.04 22.98
N TYR A 88 8.86 9.38 22.27
CA TYR A 88 7.53 9.54 22.83
C TYR A 88 6.71 8.24 22.86
N ALA A 89 7.27 7.10 22.44
CA ALA A 89 6.56 5.81 22.34
C ALA A 89 5.94 5.34 23.68
N LEU A 90 6.53 5.76 24.81
CA LEU A 90 6.01 5.44 26.16
C LEU A 90 5.32 6.63 26.84
N ASN A 91 5.20 7.77 26.17
CA ASN A 91 4.57 8.97 26.73
C ASN A 91 3.04 8.87 26.63
N LYS A 92 2.39 8.62 27.76
CA LYS A 92 0.93 8.44 27.84
C LYS A 92 0.12 9.59 27.23
N ASN A 93 0.57 10.83 27.39
CA ASN A 93 -0.14 12.00 26.84
C ASN A 93 -0.07 12.02 25.31
N ILE A 94 1.09 11.70 24.73
CA ILE A 94 1.26 11.65 23.28
C ILE A 94 0.48 10.47 22.68
N LEU A 95 0.50 9.30 23.33
CA LEU A 95 -0.30 8.14 22.90
C LEU A 95 -1.79 8.46 22.82
N LEU A 96 -2.34 9.11 23.87
CA LEU A 96 -3.75 9.53 23.88
C LEU A 96 -4.07 10.53 22.77
N ARG A 97 -3.18 11.49 22.50
CA ARG A 97 -3.37 12.47 21.40
C ARG A 97 -3.35 11.80 20.04
N ILE A 98 -2.45 10.84 19.79
CA ILE A 98 -2.43 10.07 18.54
C ILE A 98 -3.71 9.26 18.37
N GLN A 99 -4.20 8.62 19.44
CA GLN A 99 -5.47 7.91 19.42
C GLN A 99 -6.64 8.82 19.03
N GLN A 100 -6.73 10.02 19.61
CA GLN A 100 -7.76 11.00 19.28
C GLN A 100 -7.67 11.46 17.82
N ILE A 101 -6.45 11.74 17.34
CA ILE A 101 -6.20 12.12 15.94
C ILE A 101 -6.63 10.99 14.99
N LYS A 102 -6.26 9.73 15.28
CA LYS A 102 -6.69 8.57 14.51
C LYS A 102 -8.20 8.45 14.47
N MET A 103 -8.87 8.58 15.61
CA MET A 103 -10.34 8.53 15.70
C MET A 103 -11.01 9.65 14.89
N LYS A 104 -10.49 10.88 14.95
CA LYS A 104 -10.98 12.01 14.14
C LYS A 104 -10.81 11.75 12.63
N ASN A 105 -9.68 11.18 12.22
CA ASN A 105 -9.45 10.79 10.83
C ASN A 105 -10.40 9.67 10.38
N LYS A 106 -10.66 8.68 11.24
CA LYS A 106 -11.63 7.62 10.98
C LYS A 106 -13.05 8.14 10.84
N LEU A 107 -13.45 9.10 11.66
CA LEU A 107 -14.74 9.78 11.54
C LEU A 107 -14.86 10.56 10.23
N ARG A 108 -13.82 11.30 9.83
CA ARG A 108 -13.78 11.99 8.52
C ARG A 108 -13.92 11.00 7.35
N LEU A 109 -13.26 9.85 7.44
CA LEU A 109 -13.38 8.81 6.41
C LEU A 109 -14.78 8.19 6.42
N ALA A 110 -15.35 7.91 7.60
CA ALA A 110 -16.68 7.35 7.74
C ALA A 110 -17.74 8.23 7.09
N HIS A 111 -17.73 9.54 7.33
CA HIS A 111 -18.66 10.47 6.66
C HIS A 111 -18.51 10.45 5.14
N MET A 112 -17.27 10.47 4.62
CA MET A 112 -17.03 10.40 3.18
C MET A 112 -17.57 9.08 2.57
N LEU A 113 -17.42 7.96 3.27
CA LEU A 113 -17.92 6.66 2.82
C LEU A 113 -19.45 6.55 2.96
N GLU A 114 -20.03 7.14 3.99
CA GLU A 114 -21.49 7.20 4.18
C GLU A 114 -22.13 8.00 3.03
N ASP A 115 -21.59 9.18 2.70
CA ASP A 115 -22.09 10.02 1.62
C ASP A 115 -22.01 9.32 0.24
N GLU A 116 -20.95 8.55 -0.02
CA GLU A 116 -20.71 7.93 -1.33
C GLU A 116 -21.32 6.52 -1.48
N TYR A 117 -21.40 5.75 -0.39
CA TYR A 117 -21.80 4.33 -0.41
C TYR A 117 -23.09 4.05 0.36
N ASN A 118 -23.60 4.98 1.16
CA ASN A 118 -24.73 4.77 2.08
C ASN A 118 -24.52 3.57 3.01
N ILE A 119 -23.28 3.43 3.51
CA ILE A 119 -22.89 2.37 4.44
C ILE A 119 -22.40 3.04 5.73
N GLU A 120 -23.09 2.75 6.83
CA GLU A 120 -22.63 3.11 8.16
C GLU A 120 -21.48 2.17 8.58
N ILE A 121 -20.36 2.75 9.02
CA ILE A 121 -19.19 2.00 9.48
C ILE A 121 -18.87 2.30 10.94
N ASN A 122 -18.46 1.27 11.68
CA ASN A 122 -18.07 1.40 13.08
C ASN A 122 -16.68 2.03 13.21
N ILE A 123 -16.59 3.29 13.64
CA ILE A 123 -15.30 3.99 13.84
C ILE A 123 -14.42 3.38 14.94
N GLN A 124 -14.95 2.53 15.82
CA GLN A 124 -14.17 1.79 16.82
C GLN A 124 -13.58 0.49 16.27
N SER A 125 -14.02 0.03 15.09
CA SER A 125 -13.47 -1.14 14.42
C SER A 125 -12.06 -0.90 13.89
N ILE A 126 -11.27 -1.94 13.67
CA ILE A 126 -9.99 -1.81 12.95
C ILE A 126 -10.29 -1.37 11.51
N PHE A 127 -9.75 -0.24 11.07
CA PHE A 127 -9.75 0.13 9.66
C PHE A 127 -8.58 -0.56 8.97
N ASP A 128 -8.91 -1.67 8.29
CA ASP A 128 -7.98 -2.58 7.63
C ASP A 128 -7.95 -2.30 6.12
N VAL A 129 -6.84 -1.76 5.62
CA VAL A 129 -6.83 -1.05 4.35
C VAL A 129 -5.85 -1.63 3.34
N GLN A 130 -6.38 -2.02 2.18
CA GLN A 130 -5.62 -2.41 1.00
C GLN A 130 -5.93 -1.51 -0.21
N ILE A 131 -5.15 -0.43 -0.38
CA ILE A 131 -5.28 0.48 -1.52
C ILE A 131 -4.09 0.39 -2.48
N LYS A 132 -4.31 -0.16 -3.68
CA LYS A 132 -3.30 -0.34 -4.73
C LYS A 132 -3.97 -0.74 -6.05
N ARG A 133 -3.19 -0.77 -7.14
CA ARG A 133 -3.68 -1.37 -8.41
C ARG A 133 -4.18 -2.78 -8.15
N ILE A 134 -5.29 -3.18 -8.79
CA ILE A 134 -5.78 -4.55 -8.68
C ILE A 134 -5.00 -5.42 -9.67
N HIS A 135 -4.21 -6.32 -9.10
CA HIS A 135 -3.38 -7.29 -9.80
C HIS A 135 -3.30 -8.54 -8.94
N GLU A 136 -3.27 -9.73 -9.55
CA GLU A 136 -3.22 -11.00 -8.81
C GLU A 136 -2.02 -11.09 -7.83
N TYR A 137 -0.81 -10.67 -8.23
CA TYR A 137 0.36 -10.69 -7.33
C TYR A 137 0.24 -9.79 -6.09
N LYS A 138 -0.66 -8.79 -6.11
CA LYS A 138 -0.94 -7.91 -4.97
C LYS A 138 -1.93 -8.54 -3.98
N ARG A 139 -2.49 -9.70 -4.34
CA ARG A 139 -3.28 -10.62 -3.51
C ARG A 139 -4.45 -9.96 -2.78
N ALA A 140 -5.24 -9.16 -3.49
CA ALA A 140 -6.54 -8.73 -2.97
C ALA A 140 -7.48 -9.91 -2.65
N LEU A 141 -7.31 -11.04 -3.35
CA LEU A 141 -7.98 -12.29 -3.02
C LEU A 141 -7.59 -12.84 -1.64
N LEU A 142 -6.34 -12.71 -1.21
CA LEU A 142 -5.91 -13.15 0.12
C LEU A 142 -6.60 -12.32 1.23
N CYS A 143 -6.64 -11.00 1.06
CA CYS A 143 -7.39 -10.10 1.95
C CYS A 143 -8.90 -10.45 1.97
N LEU A 144 -9.48 -10.75 0.81
CA LEU A 144 -10.88 -11.17 0.71
C LEU A 144 -11.15 -12.51 1.41
N LEU A 145 -10.26 -13.50 1.27
CA LEU A 145 -10.40 -14.77 1.97
C LEU A 145 -10.42 -14.56 3.49
N HIS A 146 -9.59 -13.66 4.02
CA HIS A 146 -9.66 -13.28 5.43
C HIS A 146 -11.02 -12.64 5.80
N ALA A 147 -11.58 -11.77 4.97
CA ALA A 147 -12.93 -11.22 5.20
C ALA A 147 -14.00 -12.33 5.30
N ILE A 148 -13.96 -13.31 4.39
CA ILE A 148 -14.86 -14.47 4.39
C ILE A 148 -14.65 -15.33 5.64
N THR A 149 -13.40 -15.52 6.08
CA THR A 149 -13.07 -16.25 7.30
C THR A 149 -13.64 -15.57 8.54
N LEU A 150 -13.49 -14.25 8.66
CA LEU A 150 -14.11 -13.48 9.75
C LEU A 150 -15.64 -13.58 9.72
N TYR A 151 -16.24 -13.49 8.54
CA TYR A 151 -17.69 -13.65 8.36
C TYR A 151 -18.15 -15.03 8.86
N ASN A 152 -17.48 -16.11 8.43
CA ASN A 152 -17.80 -17.47 8.84
C ASN A 152 -17.61 -17.69 10.36
N ARG A 153 -16.55 -17.12 10.95
CA ARG A 153 -16.33 -17.15 12.41
C ARG A 153 -17.46 -16.47 13.17
N LEU A 154 -17.92 -15.30 12.69
CA LEU A 154 -19.04 -14.56 13.27
C LEU A 154 -20.37 -15.31 13.13
N LYS A 155 -20.65 -15.97 11.99
CA LYS A 155 -21.83 -16.83 11.82
C LYS A 155 -21.84 -18.02 12.79
N LYS A 156 -20.68 -18.48 13.22
CA LYS A 156 -20.51 -19.49 14.28
C LYS A 156 -20.49 -18.89 15.70
N ASN A 157 -20.85 -17.62 15.87
CA ASN A 157 -20.85 -16.88 17.14
C ASN A 157 -19.48 -16.81 17.83
N SER A 158 -18.39 -16.83 17.06
CA SER A 158 -17.04 -16.60 17.59
C SER A 158 -16.84 -15.12 17.92
N LYS A 159 -16.06 -14.81 18.97
CA LYS A 159 -15.68 -13.43 19.30
C LYS A 159 -14.62 -12.95 18.30
N VAL A 160 -14.94 -11.91 17.54
CA VAL A 160 -14.05 -11.26 16.58
C VAL A 160 -13.96 -9.77 16.94
N VAL A 161 -12.75 -9.20 16.87
CA VAL A 161 -12.57 -7.75 17.04
C VAL A 161 -13.21 -7.05 15.84
N PRO A 162 -14.11 -6.06 16.04
CA PRO A 162 -14.80 -5.43 14.93
C PRO A 162 -13.83 -4.90 13.87
N ARG A 163 -14.14 -5.11 12.59
CA ARG A 163 -13.25 -4.74 11.48
C ARG A 163 -14.01 -4.13 10.31
N THR A 164 -13.46 -3.05 9.76
CA THR A 164 -13.89 -2.45 8.50
C THR A 164 -12.77 -2.65 7.49
N ILE A 165 -12.96 -3.58 6.56
CA ILE A 165 -11.99 -3.90 5.51
C ILE A 165 -12.28 -3.01 4.30
N ILE A 166 -11.27 -2.23 3.89
CA ILE A 166 -11.37 -1.24 2.81
C ILE A 166 -10.37 -1.60 1.73
N ILE A 167 -10.89 -2.13 0.62
CA ILE A 167 -10.09 -2.42 -0.58
C ILE A 167 -10.32 -1.31 -1.59
N GLY A 168 -9.28 -0.82 -2.26
CA GLY A 168 -9.43 0.23 -3.27
C GLY A 168 -8.39 0.12 -4.37
N GLY A 169 -8.82 0.26 -5.62
CA GLY A 169 -7.92 0.09 -6.75
C GLY A 169 -8.58 0.15 -8.11
N LYS A 170 -7.76 0.05 -9.15
CA LYS A 170 -8.18 -0.07 -10.54
C LYS A 170 -7.51 -1.28 -11.19
N ALA A 171 -8.25 -2.01 -12.01
CA ALA A 171 -7.73 -3.03 -12.89
C ALA A 171 -7.47 -2.42 -14.29
N ALA A 172 -6.49 -2.96 -15.02
CA ALA A 172 -6.30 -2.59 -16.41
C ALA A 172 -7.50 -3.05 -17.27
N PRO A 173 -7.89 -2.33 -18.35
CA PRO A 173 -9.12 -2.63 -19.10
C PRO A 173 -9.19 -4.06 -19.64
N GLY A 174 -8.07 -4.59 -20.15
CA GLY A 174 -7.96 -5.94 -20.68
C GLY A 174 -7.66 -7.03 -19.65
N TYR A 175 -7.52 -6.70 -18.37
CA TYR A 175 -7.15 -7.68 -17.35
C TYR A 175 -8.40 -8.36 -16.76
N ALA A 176 -8.90 -9.37 -17.47
CA ALA A 176 -10.18 -10.02 -17.17
C ALA A 176 -10.26 -10.57 -15.73
N ILE A 177 -9.26 -11.35 -15.30
CA ILE A 177 -9.26 -11.93 -13.95
C ILE A 177 -9.20 -10.86 -12.85
N ALA A 178 -8.43 -9.78 -13.03
CA ALA A 178 -8.41 -8.67 -12.07
C ALA A 178 -9.78 -7.98 -11.96
N LYS A 179 -10.52 -7.84 -13.07
CA LYS A 179 -11.91 -7.33 -13.05
C LYS A 179 -12.87 -8.32 -12.36
N LYS A 180 -12.70 -9.63 -12.57
CA LYS A 180 -13.47 -10.66 -11.84
C LYS A 180 -13.19 -10.61 -10.34
N ILE A 181 -11.94 -10.37 -9.91
CA ILE A 181 -11.59 -10.17 -8.50
C ILE A 181 -12.33 -8.96 -7.93
N ILE A 182 -12.38 -7.83 -8.64
CA ILE A 182 -13.18 -6.66 -8.20
C ILE A 182 -14.65 -7.05 -8.04
N LYS A 183 -15.24 -7.76 -9.01
CA LYS A 183 -16.63 -8.20 -8.93
C LYS A 183 -16.86 -9.12 -7.73
N LEU A 184 -15.98 -10.09 -7.50
CA LEU A 184 -16.06 -10.98 -6.34
C LEU A 184 -16.00 -10.22 -5.01
N ILE A 185 -15.11 -9.23 -4.88
CA ILE A 185 -15.04 -8.41 -3.66
C ILE A 185 -16.37 -7.68 -3.40
N ASN A 186 -16.99 -7.11 -4.44
CA ASN A 186 -18.28 -6.43 -4.30
C ASN A 186 -19.40 -7.42 -3.94
N ASP A 187 -19.44 -8.59 -4.57
CA ASP A 187 -20.47 -9.61 -4.30
C ASP A 187 -20.38 -10.15 -2.87
N VAL A 188 -19.16 -10.37 -2.37
CA VAL A 188 -18.93 -10.71 -0.95
C VAL A 188 -19.30 -9.55 -0.02
N ALA A 189 -18.97 -8.31 -0.41
CA ALA A 189 -19.31 -7.12 0.36
C ALA A 189 -20.83 -6.97 0.50
N ASP A 190 -21.59 -7.19 -0.56
CA ASP A 190 -23.05 -7.13 -0.56
C ASP A 190 -23.66 -8.15 0.43
N VAL A 191 -23.12 -9.37 0.48
CA VAL A 191 -23.57 -10.38 1.46
C VAL A 191 -23.20 -9.98 2.89
N ILE A 192 -21.94 -9.62 3.15
CA ILE A 192 -21.47 -9.27 4.50
C ILE A 192 -22.21 -8.05 5.04
N ASN A 193 -22.34 -7.00 4.24
CA ASN A 193 -22.84 -5.71 4.71
C ASN A 193 -24.35 -5.71 4.96
N ASN A 194 -25.10 -6.62 4.31
CA ASN A 194 -26.55 -6.77 4.47
C ASN A 194 -26.96 -7.88 5.45
N ASP A 195 -26.01 -8.66 6.00
CA ASP A 195 -26.31 -9.68 7.02
C ASP A 195 -26.55 -9.01 8.38
N THR A 196 -27.83 -8.93 8.79
CA THR A 196 -28.25 -8.30 10.05
C THR A 196 -27.70 -9.00 11.30
N HIS A 197 -27.32 -10.27 11.21
CA HIS A 197 -26.67 -11.00 12.33
C HIS A 197 -25.23 -10.52 12.55
N ILE A 198 -24.57 -10.05 11.49
CA ILE A 198 -23.20 -9.52 11.54
C ILE A 198 -23.20 -8.05 11.95
N GLY A 199 -24.12 -7.26 11.37
CA GLY A 199 -24.30 -5.84 11.67
C GLY A 199 -23.02 -5.03 11.46
N ASN A 200 -22.57 -4.36 12.52
CA ASN A 200 -21.39 -3.48 12.51
C ASN A 200 -20.10 -4.14 13.05
N GLN A 201 -20.11 -5.47 13.23
CA GLN A 201 -18.90 -6.22 13.61
C GLN A 201 -17.95 -6.43 12.44
N LEU A 202 -18.46 -6.57 11.22
CA LEU A 202 -17.65 -6.70 10.02
C LEU A 202 -18.29 -5.91 8.88
N LYS A 203 -17.51 -5.03 8.26
CA LYS A 203 -17.88 -4.35 7.00
C LYS A 203 -16.77 -4.58 5.98
N LEU A 204 -17.17 -4.74 4.72
CA LEU A 204 -16.25 -4.83 3.58
C LEU A 204 -16.64 -3.79 2.54
N LEU A 205 -15.72 -2.93 2.12
CA LEU A 205 -15.98 -1.90 1.13
C LEU A 205 -14.95 -1.97 0.00
N PHE A 206 -15.42 -1.80 -1.23
CA PHE A 206 -14.57 -1.52 -2.39
C PHE A 206 -14.67 -0.04 -2.78
N VAL A 207 -13.61 0.73 -2.55
CA VAL A 207 -13.54 2.16 -2.91
C VAL A 207 -13.41 2.31 -4.42
N LYS A 208 -14.48 2.79 -5.03
CA LYS A 208 -14.60 3.12 -6.45
C LYS A 208 -13.62 4.24 -6.82
N ASN A 209 -13.13 4.19 -8.05
CA ASN A 209 -12.28 5.22 -8.64
C ASN A 209 -11.12 5.70 -7.73
N TYR A 210 -10.43 4.78 -7.06
CA TYR A 210 -9.30 5.11 -6.19
C TYR A 210 -8.31 6.05 -6.90
N ARG A 211 -8.03 7.18 -6.24
CA ARG A 211 -7.23 8.31 -6.73
C ARG A 211 -6.57 9.03 -5.55
N VAL A 212 -5.70 9.99 -5.84
CA VAL A 212 -4.95 10.76 -4.81
C VAL A 212 -5.89 11.38 -3.77
N THR A 213 -6.98 12.02 -4.21
CA THR A 213 -7.97 12.61 -3.30
C THR A 213 -8.54 11.59 -2.32
N ALA A 214 -8.95 10.40 -2.79
CA ALA A 214 -9.46 9.35 -1.90
C ALA A 214 -8.36 8.85 -0.94
N ALA A 215 -7.12 8.73 -1.42
CA ALA A 215 -5.99 8.32 -0.60
C ALA A 215 -5.70 9.30 0.56
N GLU A 216 -5.91 10.60 0.35
CA GLU A 216 -5.71 11.64 1.38
C GLU A 216 -6.71 11.53 2.55
N TYR A 217 -7.86 10.86 2.37
CA TYR A 217 -8.79 10.53 3.46
C TYR A 217 -8.50 9.15 4.07
N ILE A 218 -8.21 8.18 3.22
CA ILE A 218 -8.06 6.78 3.64
C ILE A 218 -6.76 6.57 4.45
N ILE A 219 -5.64 7.13 4.00
CA ILE A 219 -4.33 6.89 4.62
C ILE A 219 -4.27 7.38 6.08
N PRO A 220 -4.70 8.61 6.41
CA PRO A 220 -4.70 9.08 7.80
C PRO A 220 -5.61 8.27 8.74
N ALA A 221 -6.66 7.67 8.21
CA ALA A 221 -7.67 6.93 8.96
C ALA A 221 -7.33 5.45 9.18
N ALA A 222 -6.43 4.86 8.38
CA ALA A 222 -6.11 3.44 8.48
C ALA A 222 -5.44 3.09 9.82
N ASP A 223 -5.87 1.99 10.41
CA ASP A 223 -5.21 1.37 11.56
C ASP A 223 -4.18 0.34 11.06
N LEU A 224 -4.59 -0.48 10.09
CA LEU A 224 -3.76 -1.54 9.50
C LEU A 224 -3.58 -1.32 7.99
N SER A 225 -2.35 -1.54 7.52
CA SER A 225 -1.95 -1.40 6.12
C SER A 225 -1.59 -2.73 5.50
N GLU A 226 -2.33 -3.15 4.48
CA GLU A 226 -2.18 -4.44 3.79
C GLU A 226 -1.11 -4.37 2.70
N GLN A 227 0.09 -4.90 3.01
CA GLN A 227 1.26 -4.94 2.14
C GLN A 227 1.65 -6.37 1.79
N ILE A 228 0.65 -7.09 1.27
CA ILE A 228 0.65 -8.54 1.15
C ILE A 228 0.97 -9.04 -0.26
N SER A 229 1.80 -8.37 -1.04
CA SER A 229 2.24 -8.93 -2.34
C SER A 229 3.02 -10.24 -2.13
N LEU A 230 3.04 -11.16 -3.10
CA LEU A 230 3.89 -12.36 -2.98
C LEU A 230 5.37 -11.93 -2.91
N ALA A 231 6.16 -12.52 -2.01
CA ALA A 231 7.56 -12.16 -1.87
C ALA A 231 8.34 -12.26 -3.19
N GLY A 232 9.09 -11.21 -3.53
CA GLY A 232 9.88 -11.09 -4.76
C GLY A 232 9.13 -10.46 -5.93
N THR A 233 7.92 -9.92 -5.73
CA THR A 233 7.09 -9.36 -6.81
C THR A 233 6.92 -7.85 -6.73
N GLU A 234 6.95 -7.26 -5.54
CA GLU A 234 6.90 -5.82 -5.35
C GLU A 234 8.31 -5.23 -5.39
N ALA A 235 8.58 -4.40 -6.40
CA ALA A 235 9.87 -3.73 -6.53
C ALA A 235 10.18 -2.77 -5.37
N SER A 236 9.17 -2.16 -4.77
CA SER A 236 9.32 -1.21 -3.65
C SER A 236 7.97 -1.04 -2.94
N GLY A 237 7.07 -0.26 -3.52
CA GLY A 237 5.84 0.20 -2.88
C GLY A 237 6.06 1.54 -2.20
N THR A 238 5.18 2.50 -2.46
CA THR A 238 5.18 3.83 -1.81
C THR A 238 3.90 4.07 -1.01
N GLY A 239 2.88 3.23 -1.17
CA GLY A 239 1.67 3.28 -0.34
C GLY A 239 1.97 2.92 1.12
N ASN A 240 2.75 1.86 1.33
CA ASN A 240 3.26 1.42 2.63
C ASN A 240 3.97 2.53 3.41
N MET A 241 4.85 3.31 2.75
CA MET A 241 5.53 4.46 3.34
C MET A 241 4.55 5.53 3.84
N LYS A 242 3.45 5.77 3.11
CA LYS A 242 2.43 6.77 3.50
C LYS A 242 1.66 6.32 4.73
N PHE A 243 1.32 5.03 4.77
CA PHE A 243 0.64 4.42 5.92
C PHE A 243 1.52 4.45 7.17
N MET A 244 2.79 4.07 7.04
CA MET A 244 3.79 4.14 8.11
C MET A 244 3.90 5.56 8.68
N LEU A 245 4.03 6.57 7.81
CA LEU A 245 4.11 7.98 8.20
C LEU A 245 2.84 8.49 8.93
N ASN A 246 1.67 7.90 8.65
CA ASN A 246 0.40 8.24 9.27
C ASN A 246 0.03 7.33 10.45
N GLY A 247 0.98 6.54 10.94
CA GLY A 247 0.82 5.68 12.11
C GLY A 247 -0.11 4.49 11.91
N ALA A 248 -0.30 4.02 10.67
CA ALA A 248 -0.92 2.71 10.44
C ALA A 248 0.16 1.62 10.56
N LEU A 249 -0.15 0.54 11.28
CA LEU A 249 0.74 -0.60 11.39
C LEU A 249 0.67 -1.44 10.11
N THR A 250 1.79 -2.01 9.68
CA THR A 250 1.81 -2.80 8.46
C THR A 250 1.68 -4.28 8.77
N ILE A 251 0.77 -4.96 8.06
CA ILE A 251 0.78 -6.40 7.88
C ILE A 251 1.27 -6.71 6.47
N GLY A 252 2.29 -7.55 6.32
CA GLY A 252 2.92 -7.72 5.01
C GLY A 252 3.94 -8.84 4.93
N THR A 253 4.30 -9.16 3.69
CA THR A 253 5.39 -10.07 3.39
C THR A 253 6.74 -9.37 3.44
N LEU A 254 7.82 -10.15 3.55
CA LEU A 254 9.19 -9.68 3.41
C LEU A 254 9.51 -9.41 1.93
N ASP A 255 8.95 -8.32 1.40
CA ASP A 255 9.07 -7.92 0.00
C ASP A 255 9.21 -6.41 -0.19
N GLY A 256 9.86 -6.00 -1.29
CA GLY A 256 10.01 -4.59 -1.64
C GLY A 256 10.52 -3.71 -0.49
N ALA A 257 9.85 -2.58 -0.26
CA ALA A 257 10.19 -1.64 0.79
C ALA A 257 9.71 -2.07 2.19
N ASN A 258 8.95 -3.17 2.33
CA ASN A 258 8.56 -3.68 3.64
C ASN A 258 9.77 -4.14 4.46
N ILE A 259 10.81 -4.66 3.80
CA ILE A 259 12.06 -5.06 4.45
C ILE A 259 12.74 -3.85 5.07
N GLU A 260 12.89 -2.77 4.28
CA GLU A 260 13.48 -1.52 4.77
C GLU A 260 12.61 -0.90 5.87
N MET A 261 11.28 -0.99 5.77
CA MET A 261 10.38 -0.50 6.83
C MET A 261 10.55 -1.28 8.13
N LEU A 262 10.68 -2.61 8.06
CA LEU A 262 10.90 -3.48 9.21
C LEU A 262 12.19 -3.11 9.95
N GLU A 263 13.27 -2.86 9.20
CA GLU A 263 14.55 -2.39 9.74
C GLU A 263 14.39 -1.03 10.43
N GLU A 264 13.68 -0.10 9.79
CA GLU A 264 13.51 1.25 10.34
C GLU A 264 12.62 1.26 11.57
N CYS A 265 11.43 0.65 11.57
CA CYS A 265 10.53 0.70 12.72
C CYS A 265 10.88 -0.30 13.83
N GLY A 266 11.70 -1.31 13.57
CA GLY A 266 11.92 -2.42 14.48
C GLY A 266 10.93 -3.56 14.25
N ALA A 267 11.39 -4.80 14.37
CA ALA A 267 10.64 -5.99 13.97
C ALA A 267 9.37 -6.22 14.79
N GLU A 268 9.37 -5.79 16.04
CA GLU A 268 8.24 -5.87 16.97
C GLU A 268 7.08 -4.91 16.62
N ASN A 269 7.35 -3.92 15.76
CA ASN A 269 6.41 -2.86 15.38
C ASN A 269 5.75 -3.10 14.01
N MET A 270 5.94 -4.28 13.42
CA MET A 270 5.38 -4.68 12.12
C MET A 270 4.94 -6.15 12.12
N TYR A 271 3.84 -6.44 11.45
CA TYR A 271 3.24 -7.77 11.39
C TYR A 271 3.68 -8.51 10.12
N THR A 272 4.85 -9.14 10.16
CA THR A 272 5.38 -9.89 9.01
C THR A 272 4.88 -11.33 8.97
N PHE A 273 4.58 -11.84 7.77
CA PHE A 273 4.15 -13.23 7.56
C PHE A 273 4.52 -13.76 6.17
N GLY A 274 4.26 -15.05 5.97
CA GLY A 274 4.31 -15.71 4.67
C GLY A 274 5.72 -16.16 4.26
N PHE A 275 5.81 -16.69 3.06
CA PHE A 275 7.06 -17.21 2.51
C PHE A 275 8.05 -16.10 2.17
N THR A 276 9.34 -16.38 2.37
CA THR A 276 10.43 -15.56 1.80
C THR A 276 10.59 -15.83 0.30
N VAL A 277 11.33 -14.98 -0.41
CA VAL A 277 11.62 -15.15 -1.84
C VAL A 277 12.24 -16.53 -2.12
N GLU A 278 13.17 -16.96 -1.28
CA GLU A 278 13.85 -18.25 -1.39
C GLU A 278 12.88 -19.41 -1.16
N GLN A 279 11.98 -19.29 -0.17
CA GLN A 279 10.96 -20.30 0.11
C GLN A 279 9.94 -20.41 -1.03
N VAL A 280 9.55 -19.29 -1.65
CA VAL A 280 8.69 -19.28 -2.85
C VAL A 280 9.36 -20.07 -3.98
N GLN A 281 10.64 -19.81 -4.26
CA GLN A 281 11.39 -20.51 -5.30
C GLN A 281 11.53 -22.02 -4.98
N GLN A 282 11.90 -22.36 -3.75
CA GLN A 282 12.06 -23.73 -3.29
C GLN A 282 10.75 -24.52 -3.45
N ARG A 283 9.62 -23.96 -3.01
CA ARG A 283 8.31 -24.61 -3.13
C ARG A 283 7.91 -24.84 -4.58
N ARG A 284 8.15 -23.86 -5.47
CA ARG A 284 7.91 -24.04 -6.90
C ARG A 284 8.74 -25.18 -7.48
N GLN A 285 10.02 -25.27 -7.11
CA GLN A 285 10.91 -26.35 -7.56
C GLN A 285 10.49 -27.73 -7.01
N GLN A 286 9.92 -27.78 -5.81
CA GLN A 286 9.44 -29.00 -5.17
C GLN A 286 8.04 -29.44 -5.64
N GLY A 287 7.43 -28.73 -6.61
CA GLY A 287 6.10 -29.05 -7.11
C GLY A 287 4.99 -28.65 -6.14
N TYR A 288 4.99 -27.38 -5.71
CA TYR A 288 3.94 -26.77 -4.88
C TYR A 288 2.52 -27.20 -5.33
N ASP A 289 1.77 -27.78 -4.39
CA ASP A 289 0.39 -28.22 -4.59
C ASP A 289 -0.57 -27.35 -3.76
N PRO A 290 -1.46 -26.55 -4.40
CA PRO A 290 -2.43 -25.72 -3.68
C PRO A 290 -3.48 -26.52 -2.91
N TYR A 291 -3.76 -27.77 -3.28
CA TYR A 291 -4.77 -28.60 -2.60
C TYR A 291 -4.36 -28.96 -1.17
N GLU A 292 -3.06 -28.98 -0.87
CA GLU A 292 -2.53 -29.19 0.47
C GLU A 292 -3.02 -28.13 1.47
N SER A 293 -3.21 -26.88 1.02
CA SER A 293 -3.74 -25.81 1.86
C SER A 293 -5.21 -26.03 2.26
N LEU A 294 -5.98 -26.81 1.48
CA LEU A 294 -7.39 -27.10 1.76
C LEU A 294 -7.61 -28.09 2.93
N LYS A 295 -6.53 -28.61 3.54
CA LYS A 295 -6.60 -29.30 4.84
C LYS A 295 -7.08 -28.37 5.96
N ASN A 296 -6.90 -27.05 5.81
CA ASN A 296 -7.52 -26.06 6.68
C ASN A 296 -9.02 -25.95 6.37
N GLU A 297 -9.87 -26.26 7.35
CA GLU A 297 -11.32 -26.26 7.19
C GLU A 297 -11.92 -24.87 6.96
N GLU A 298 -11.36 -23.81 7.55
CA GLU A 298 -11.82 -22.43 7.31
C GLU A 298 -11.52 -22.00 5.88
N LEU A 299 -10.33 -22.34 5.36
CA LEU A 299 -9.97 -22.08 3.96
C LEU A 299 -10.86 -22.87 3.01
N ARG A 300 -11.02 -24.17 3.27
CA ARG A 300 -11.87 -25.04 2.46
C ARG A 300 -13.30 -24.49 2.38
N LEU A 301 -13.87 -24.08 3.51
CA LEU A 301 -15.20 -23.47 3.54
C LEU A 301 -15.28 -22.18 2.71
N ALA A 302 -14.28 -21.29 2.81
CA ALA A 302 -14.25 -20.06 2.03
C ALA A 302 -14.16 -20.33 0.51
N ILE A 303 -13.32 -21.29 0.11
CA ILE A 303 -13.17 -21.72 -1.29
C ILE A 303 -14.46 -22.38 -1.80
N ASP A 304 -15.07 -23.26 -1.02
CA ASP A 304 -16.34 -23.91 -1.35
C ASP A 304 -17.47 -22.87 -1.50
N GLN A 305 -17.57 -21.87 -0.61
CA GLN A 305 -18.56 -20.80 -0.72
C GLN A 305 -18.41 -19.96 -2.00
N ILE A 306 -17.18 -19.63 -2.39
CA ILE A 306 -16.93 -18.91 -3.65
C ILE A 306 -17.28 -19.80 -4.84
N ARG A 307 -16.86 -21.07 -4.83
CA ARG A 307 -17.09 -22.03 -5.92
C ARG A 307 -18.57 -22.34 -6.12
N ASP A 308 -19.29 -22.59 -5.03
CA ASP A 308 -20.66 -23.13 -5.09
C ASP A 308 -21.72 -22.00 -5.21
N GLY A 309 -21.27 -20.75 -5.38
CA GLY A 309 -22.13 -19.61 -5.66
C GLY A 309 -22.79 -18.98 -4.43
N TYR A 310 -22.24 -19.16 -3.23
CA TYR A 310 -22.81 -18.58 -2.00
C TYR A 310 -22.93 -17.05 -2.08
N PHE A 311 -21.93 -16.40 -2.71
CA PHE A 311 -21.89 -14.94 -2.91
C PHE A 311 -22.46 -14.49 -4.27
N SER A 312 -22.91 -15.42 -5.11
CA SER A 312 -23.42 -15.14 -6.47
C SER A 312 -24.61 -16.05 -6.77
N SER A 313 -25.67 -15.91 -5.98
CA SER A 313 -26.85 -16.80 -6.07
C SER A 313 -27.56 -16.73 -7.42
N ASP A 314 -27.39 -15.64 -8.16
CA ASP A 314 -27.91 -15.41 -9.51
C ASP A 314 -27.08 -16.07 -10.62
N ASP A 315 -25.81 -16.39 -10.37
CA ASP A 315 -24.95 -17.18 -11.26
C ASP A 315 -23.88 -17.91 -10.43
N ARG A 316 -24.16 -19.15 -10.05
CA ARG A 316 -23.26 -19.95 -9.20
C ARG A 316 -21.91 -20.22 -9.83
N SER A 317 -21.81 -20.16 -11.16
CA SER A 317 -20.59 -20.45 -11.90
C SER A 317 -19.68 -19.25 -12.11
N ARG A 318 -20.15 -18.04 -11.75
CA ARG A 318 -19.51 -16.74 -12.03
C ARG A 318 -18.01 -16.70 -11.71
N PHE A 319 -17.63 -17.34 -10.61
CA PHE A 319 -16.28 -17.28 -10.05
C PHE A 319 -15.47 -18.57 -10.20
N HIS A 320 -15.94 -19.55 -10.97
CA HIS A 320 -15.18 -20.77 -11.26
C HIS A 320 -13.79 -20.46 -11.82
N ASP A 321 -13.65 -19.48 -12.71
CA ASP A 321 -12.33 -19.08 -13.24
C ASP A 321 -11.36 -18.62 -12.13
N ILE A 322 -11.84 -17.94 -11.09
CA ILE A 322 -10.99 -17.55 -9.94
C ILE A 322 -10.56 -18.81 -9.18
N ILE A 323 -11.47 -19.75 -8.96
CA ILE A 323 -11.17 -21.01 -8.29
C ILE A 323 -10.17 -21.84 -9.10
N ASP A 324 -10.32 -21.89 -10.42
CA ASP A 324 -9.38 -22.52 -11.33
C ASP A 324 -7.98 -21.91 -11.19
N THR A 325 -7.85 -20.57 -11.12
CA THR A 325 -6.54 -19.93 -10.90
C THR A 325 -5.88 -20.32 -9.56
N LEU A 326 -6.68 -20.61 -8.53
CA LEU A 326 -6.22 -20.97 -7.19
C LEU A 326 -5.97 -22.47 -7.01
N LEU A 327 -6.56 -23.34 -7.84
CA LEU A 327 -6.45 -24.79 -7.66
C LEU A 327 -5.87 -25.45 -8.91
N ARG A 328 -6.61 -25.43 -10.00
CA ARG A 328 -6.22 -26.12 -11.24
C ARG A 328 -4.95 -25.54 -11.85
N ASP A 329 -4.81 -24.22 -11.84
CA ASP A 329 -3.69 -23.52 -12.48
C ASP A 329 -2.53 -23.27 -11.49
N GLY A 330 -2.58 -23.92 -10.32
CA GLY A 330 -1.45 -24.07 -9.41
C GLY A 330 -1.20 -22.91 -8.42
N ASP A 331 -2.16 -22.00 -8.25
CA ASP A 331 -2.04 -20.83 -7.35
C ASP A 331 -0.69 -20.11 -7.51
N HIS A 332 -0.45 -19.61 -8.73
CA HIS A 332 0.85 -19.02 -9.08
C HIS A 332 1.34 -17.98 -8.07
N TRP A 333 0.41 -17.25 -7.44
CA TRP A 333 0.69 -16.18 -6.49
C TRP A 333 0.68 -16.63 -5.03
N MET A 334 0.58 -17.93 -4.76
CA MET A 334 0.59 -18.56 -3.43
C MET A 334 -0.39 -17.88 -2.45
N VAL A 335 -1.60 -17.57 -2.92
CA VAL A 335 -2.70 -17.04 -2.12
C VAL A 335 -3.11 -18.08 -1.08
N LEU A 336 -3.31 -19.33 -1.49
CA LEU A 336 -3.64 -20.44 -0.59
C LEU A 336 -2.42 -20.87 0.22
N GLY A 337 -1.22 -20.78 -0.38
CA GLY A 337 0.03 -21.12 0.30
C GLY A 337 0.31 -20.27 1.53
N ASP A 338 0.09 -18.95 1.45
CA ASP A 338 0.31 -18.03 2.57
C ASP A 338 -0.91 -17.84 3.48
N TYR A 339 -2.07 -18.38 3.12
CA TYR A 339 -3.34 -18.15 3.81
C TYR A 339 -3.25 -18.38 5.33
N GLN A 340 -2.74 -19.54 5.76
CA GLN A 340 -2.68 -19.84 7.20
C GLN A 340 -1.78 -18.86 7.96
N ALA A 341 -0.61 -18.53 7.40
CA ALA A 341 0.32 -17.60 8.02
C ALA A 341 -0.28 -16.19 8.13
N TYR A 342 -1.03 -15.78 7.10
CA TYR A 342 -1.77 -14.51 7.09
C TYR A 342 -2.86 -14.47 8.17
N ILE A 343 -3.72 -15.49 8.26
CA ILE A 343 -4.78 -15.57 9.28
C ILE A 343 -4.19 -15.54 10.69
N ASN A 344 -3.14 -16.33 10.96
CA ASN A 344 -2.48 -16.34 12.26
C ASN A 344 -1.94 -14.96 12.64
N LYS A 345 -1.40 -14.23 11.66
CA LYS A 345 -0.88 -12.87 11.88
C LYS A 345 -2.01 -11.85 12.06
N GLN A 346 -3.13 -12.00 11.35
CA GLN A 346 -4.33 -11.18 11.57
C GLN A 346 -4.97 -11.39 12.95
N ASP A 347 -4.89 -12.61 13.50
CA ASP A 347 -5.33 -12.91 14.87
C ASP A 347 -4.41 -12.22 15.90
N GLU A 348 -3.11 -12.11 15.63
CA GLU A 348 -2.17 -11.30 16.43
C GLU A 348 -2.48 -9.81 16.37
N VAL A 349 -2.73 -9.26 15.17
CA VAL A 349 -3.19 -7.87 15.00
C VAL A 349 -4.42 -7.59 15.86
N SER A 350 -5.41 -8.48 15.81
CA SER A 350 -6.65 -8.33 16.56
C SER A 350 -6.42 -8.31 18.07
N ARG A 351 -5.52 -9.16 18.58
CA ARG A 351 -5.14 -9.17 20.01
C ARG A 351 -4.43 -7.88 20.42
N ASP A 352 -3.46 -7.43 19.64
CA ASP A 352 -2.68 -6.23 19.94
C ASP A 352 -3.51 -4.96 19.88
N PHE A 353 -4.47 -4.88 18.96
CA PHE A 353 -5.37 -3.73 18.84
C PHE A 353 -6.20 -3.48 20.10
N LEU A 354 -6.53 -4.54 20.85
CA LEU A 354 -7.23 -4.42 22.14
C LEU A 354 -6.33 -3.81 23.24
N ASN A 355 -5.02 -3.80 23.06
CA ASN A 355 -4.07 -3.13 23.93
C ASN A 355 -3.67 -1.76 23.35
N SER A 356 -4.48 -0.74 23.65
CA SER A 356 -4.28 0.63 23.15
C SER A 356 -2.85 1.17 23.37
N GLN A 357 -2.27 0.96 24.56
CA GLN A 357 -0.92 1.45 24.86
C GLN A 357 0.13 0.79 23.97
N LEU A 358 0.06 -0.53 23.79
CA LEU A 358 0.94 -1.26 22.89
C LEU A 358 0.76 -0.79 21.45
N TRP A 359 -0.48 -0.73 20.97
CA TRP A 359 -0.80 -0.36 19.59
C TRP A 359 -0.25 1.01 19.22
N TYR A 360 -0.54 2.05 20.01
CA TYR A 360 -0.08 3.39 19.70
C TYR A 360 1.42 3.61 19.94
N SER A 361 2.04 2.81 20.82
CA SER A 361 3.52 2.77 20.93
C SER A 361 4.13 2.29 19.61
N LYS A 362 3.62 1.18 19.05
CA LYS A 362 4.03 0.69 17.72
C LYS A 362 3.81 1.75 16.63
N CYS A 363 2.69 2.49 16.68
CA CYS A 363 2.42 3.58 15.74
C CYS A 363 3.50 4.67 15.79
N ILE A 364 3.93 5.09 16.99
CA ILE A 364 5.00 6.09 17.16
C ILE A 364 6.32 5.60 16.57
N HIS A 365 6.68 4.33 16.79
CA HIS A 365 7.87 3.72 16.18
C HIS A 365 7.81 3.72 14.65
N ASN A 366 6.63 3.46 14.07
CA ASN A 366 6.41 3.55 12.62
C ASN A 366 6.55 5.00 12.12
N ILE A 367 5.90 5.97 12.76
CA ILE A 367 5.98 7.40 12.38
C ILE A 367 7.43 7.87 12.39
N GLY A 368 8.18 7.61 13.47
CA GLY A 368 9.59 7.97 13.56
C GLY A 368 10.49 7.16 12.62
N GLY A 369 10.09 5.93 12.26
CA GLY A 369 10.73 5.11 11.23
C GLY A 369 10.53 5.60 9.81
N ALA A 370 9.53 6.46 9.57
CA ALA A 370 9.24 6.95 8.24
C ALA A 370 10.31 7.93 7.67
N ALA A 371 11.22 8.44 8.51
CA ALA A 371 12.23 9.43 8.15
C ALA A 371 13.03 9.07 6.87
N LYS A 372 13.50 7.82 6.76
CA LYS A 372 14.23 7.31 5.58
C LYS A 372 13.43 7.39 4.28
N PHE A 373 12.11 7.35 4.38
CA PHE A 373 11.21 7.31 3.23
C PHE A 373 10.75 8.70 2.79
N SER A 374 11.40 9.78 3.24
CA SER A 374 11.25 11.09 2.62
C SER A 374 11.73 11.05 1.16
N SER A 375 10.94 11.61 0.25
CA SER A 375 11.37 11.82 -1.14
C SER A 375 12.55 12.78 -1.24
N ASP A 376 12.77 13.64 -0.24
CA ASP A 376 13.89 14.60 -0.26
C ASP A 376 15.22 13.85 -0.21
N ARG A 377 15.35 12.84 0.66
CA ARG A 377 16.47 11.90 0.64
C ARG A 377 16.65 11.27 -0.74
N THR A 378 15.57 10.79 -1.35
CA THR A 378 15.62 10.16 -2.68
C THR A 378 16.25 11.11 -3.68
N ILE A 379 15.74 12.34 -3.76
CA ILE A 379 16.22 13.37 -4.68
C ILE A 379 17.66 13.78 -4.34
N GLU A 380 18.03 13.87 -3.06
CA GLU A 380 19.40 14.15 -2.64
C GLU A 380 20.39 13.09 -3.16
N GLU A 381 20.04 11.82 -3.06
CA GLU A 381 20.85 10.74 -3.58
C GLU A 381 20.91 10.72 -5.11
N TYR A 382 19.81 10.95 -5.81
CA TYR A 382 19.81 11.05 -7.29
C TYR A 382 20.69 12.21 -7.76
N ALA A 383 20.54 13.38 -7.13
CA ALA A 383 21.32 14.57 -7.44
C ALA A 383 22.83 14.35 -7.24
N LYS A 384 23.20 13.70 -6.14
CA LYS A 384 24.61 13.42 -5.81
C LYS A 384 25.21 12.32 -6.69
N ASP A 385 24.55 11.17 -6.77
CA ASP A 385 25.17 9.94 -7.25
C ASP A 385 24.95 9.69 -8.75
N ILE A 386 23.97 10.36 -9.36
CA ILE A 386 23.57 10.11 -10.76
C ILE A 386 23.62 11.40 -11.58
N TRP A 387 22.89 12.45 -11.18
CA TRP A 387 22.80 13.68 -11.97
C TRP A 387 24.02 14.60 -11.79
N HIS A 388 24.76 14.41 -10.71
CA HIS A 388 25.89 15.25 -10.30
C HIS A 388 25.54 16.74 -10.24
N CYS A 389 24.34 17.07 -9.75
CA CYS A 389 23.84 18.43 -9.64
C CYS A 389 23.97 18.97 -8.20
N LYS A 390 24.21 20.28 -8.08
CA LYS A 390 24.37 20.95 -6.78
C LYS A 390 23.01 21.28 -6.19
N LEU A 391 22.79 20.86 -4.95
CA LEU A 391 21.57 21.19 -4.20
C LEU A 391 21.77 22.46 -3.40
N HIS A 392 20.81 23.37 -3.51
CA HIS A 392 20.77 24.61 -2.73
C HIS A 392 19.80 24.44 -1.57
N LYS A 393 20.33 24.13 -0.37
CA LYS A 393 19.53 23.83 0.83
C LYS A 393 18.69 25.00 1.36
N ASN A 394 19.01 26.24 0.97
CA ASN A 394 18.31 27.46 1.39
C ASN A 394 17.43 28.08 0.28
N GLY A 395 16.98 27.25 -0.67
CA GLY A 395 16.21 27.68 -1.84
C GLY A 395 17.08 28.14 -3.00
N LEU A 396 16.44 28.43 -4.14
CA LEU A 396 17.11 28.92 -5.34
C LEU A 396 17.88 30.23 -5.01
N PRO A 397 19.13 30.37 -5.47
CA PRO A 397 19.83 31.64 -5.34
C PRO A 397 19.05 32.76 -6.06
N ASN A 398 19.14 33.99 -5.54
CA ASN A 398 18.25 35.09 -5.94
C ASN A 398 18.27 35.36 -7.45
N ASN A 399 19.42 35.20 -8.09
CA ASN A 399 19.57 35.32 -9.55
C ASN A 399 18.69 34.33 -10.32
N ILE A 400 18.52 33.10 -9.83
CA ILE A 400 17.64 32.10 -10.47
C ILE A 400 16.16 32.40 -10.17
N LYS A 401 15.84 32.90 -8.97
CA LYS A 401 14.47 33.33 -8.64
C LYS A 401 13.99 34.46 -9.56
N GLU A 402 14.88 35.39 -9.89
CA GLU A 402 14.62 36.50 -10.81
C GLU A 402 14.44 36.02 -12.27
N GLU A 403 15.17 34.99 -12.69
CA GLU A 403 15.05 34.37 -14.02
C GLU A 403 13.70 33.61 -14.19
N PHE A 404 13.26 32.90 -13.15
CA PHE A 404 11.93 32.24 -13.14
C PHE A 404 10.76 33.21 -12.98
N SER A 405 10.94 34.35 -12.29
CA SER A 405 9.89 35.36 -12.17
C SER A 405 9.75 36.21 -13.44
N SER A 406 10.84 36.48 -14.15
CA SER A 406 10.84 37.21 -15.43
C SER A 406 10.24 36.40 -16.57
N THR A 407 10.53 35.10 -16.67
CA THR A 407 9.96 34.20 -17.69
C THR A 407 8.45 33.97 -17.54
N ASN A 408 7.90 33.99 -16.32
CA ASN A 408 6.46 33.83 -16.10
C ASN A 408 5.64 35.09 -16.46
N HIS A 409 6.21 36.28 -16.40
CA HIS A 409 5.48 37.50 -16.76
C HIS A 409 5.29 37.69 -18.27
N GLU A 410 6.21 37.17 -19.10
CA GLU A 410 6.07 37.24 -20.57
C GLU A 410 5.17 36.15 -21.16
N GLN A 411 5.02 34.99 -20.52
CA GLN A 411 4.15 33.92 -21.02
C GLN A 411 2.70 34.00 -20.51
N ILE A 412 2.46 34.52 -19.30
CA ILE A 412 1.10 34.60 -18.74
C ILE A 412 0.27 35.74 -19.36
N SER A 413 0.91 36.77 -19.93
CA SER A 413 0.20 37.87 -20.61
C SER A 413 -0.28 37.52 -22.03
N ARG A 414 0.17 36.40 -22.62
CA ARG A 414 -0.26 35.96 -23.98
C ARG A 414 -1.39 34.92 -23.99
N HIS A 415 -1.90 34.50 -22.83
CA HIS A 415 -2.96 33.47 -22.75
C HIS A 415 -4.25 33.90 -22.05
N ASN A 416 -4.41 35.21 -21.78
CA ASN A 416 -5.65 35.77 -21.22
C ASN A 416 -6.53 36.52 -22.24
N SER A 417 -6.28 36.36 -23.54
CA SER A 417 -7.31 36.69 -24.56
C SER A 417 -8.14 35.44 -24.82
N THR A 418 -9.40 35.53 -24.42
CA THR A 418 -10.53 34.65 -24.75
C THR A 418 -10.39 33.96 -26.10
N ASP A 419 -10.25 32.63 -26.10
CA ASP A 419 -10.90 31.74 -27.06
C ASP A 419 -10.88 30.30 -26.53
N SER A 420 -12.06 29.69 -26.52
CA SER A 420 -12.33 28.35 -26.04
C SER A 420 -11.66 27.29 -26.93
N PHE A 421 -10.61 26.64 -26.45
CA PHE A 421 -10.09 25.42 -27.08
C PHE A 421 -10.80 24.19 -26.50
N THR A 422 -11.83 23.72 -27.22
CA THR A 422 -12.37 22.36 -27.07
C THR A 422 -11.37 21.36 -27.61
N ILE A 423 -11.03 20.36 -26.79
CA ILE A 423 -10.25 19.18 -27.19
C ILE A 423 -11.13 18.33 -28.11
N ARG A 424 -11.16 18.66 -29.40
CA ARG A 424 -11.78 17.82 -30.44
C ARG A 424 -11.15 17.86 -31.83
N ASP A 425 -10.16 18.72 -32.10
CA ASP A 425 -9.69 18.98 -33.47
C ASP A 425 -8.24 18.53 -33.78
N THR A 426 -7.77 17.40 -33.24
CA THR A 426 -6.41 16.87 -33.61
C THR A 426 -6.39 15.40 -34.02
N TYR A 427 -7.49 14.86 -34.52
CA TYR A 427 -7.54 13.53 -35.12
C TYR A 427 -8.31 13.53 -36.44
N GLU A 428 -7.84 14.29 -37.43
CA GLU A 428 -8.28 14.11 -38.82
C GLU A 428 -7.35 14.81 -39.83
N GLU A 429 -6.03 14.59 -39.73
CA GLU A 429 -5.11 14.90 -40.83
C GLU A 429 -3.80 14.10 -40.67
N GLN A 430 -3.90 12.78 -40.86
CA GLN A 430 -2.87 11.84 -41.33
C GLN A 430 -3.33 10.40 -41.03
N LEU A 431 -4.31 9.93 -41.81
CA LEU A 431 -4.47 8.56 -42.30
C LEU A 431 -5.64 8.48 -43.29
#